data_AF-A0A1Q2CWM3-F1
#
_entry.id   AF-A0A1Q2CWM3-F1
#
_cell.length_a   1.000
_cell.length_b   1.000
_cell.length_c   1.000
_cell.angle_alpha   90.00
_cell.angle_beta   90.00
_cell.angle_gamma   90.00
#
_symmetry.space_group_name_H-M   'P 1'
#
loop_
_entity.id
_entity.type
_entity.pdbx_description
1 polymer ?
#
loop_
_entity_poly.entity_id
_entity_poly.type
_entity_poly.pdbx_seq_one_letter_code
_entity_poly.pdbx_strand_id
1 'polypeptide(L)'
;MLEHAIWYQIYPLGAVGAPIREEHGEPQHRLQRLERWLDYAVELGCNGLILNPIFASVSHGYDTLDHYRVDPRLGDDADLDRLIDQCGRRGLAVVLDGVFNHVARTHPYVTERPELIARDGDRPRSWEGHDDLVELDHSNPAVVDLVVDVMVHWLRRGIAGWRLDVAYAVPTQFWREVAARVRAQFPDVVFIGEVIHGDYPAFIEDSTLNTLTQYELWKGIWSSLHDRNLWELAHAIGRHDEFCRSFIPQTFVGNHDVTRIATLVGPELAAVAAGVLMSLPGSPSVYYGDEQGYTGTKRDQFGGDDEVRPLLPDEPSQLSQLGRGMYESYRDLIGFRRRHPWLATAHVEVGEKSNTELAYRCTSGGEVCEVRIDLNAPSITLAAPDETLTIA
;
A
#
# COMPACT_ATOMS: atom_id res chain seq x y z
N MET A 1 7.40 -9.52 -11.04
CA MET A 1 6.71 -8.22 -10.86
C MET A 1 7.33 -7.40 -9.73
N LEU A 2 7.41 -7.91 -8.50
CA LEU A 2 7.83 -7.16 -7.31
C LEU A 2 9.21 -6.48 -7.41
N GLU A 3 10.20 -7.14 -8.02
CA GLU A 3 11.56 -6.60 -8.21
C GLU A 3 11.62 -5.29 -9.00
N HIS A 4 10.57 -4.99 -9.77
CA HIS A 4 10.49 -3.79 -10.59
C HIS A 4 9.26 -2.96 -10.27
N ALA A 5 8.44 -3.36 -9.30
CA ALA A 5 7.20 -2.68 -9.00
C ALA A 5 7.48 -1.45 -8.12
N ILE A 6 7.03 -0.29 -8.61
CA ILE A 6 6.88 0.95 -7.84
C ILE A 6 5.39 1.28 -7.91
N TRP A 7 4.73 1.14 -6.76
CA TRP A 7 3.30 1.27 -6.65
C TRP A 7 2.90 2.73 -6.44
N TYR A 8 1.80 3.13 -7.05
CA TYR A 8 1.05 4.32 -6.70
C TYR A 8 -0.22 3.85 -5.98
N GLN A 9 -0.32 4.14 -4.69
CA GLN A 9 -1.46 3.71 -3.86
C GLN A 9 -2.48 4.84 -3.75
N ILE A 10 -3.73 4.55 -4.09
CA ILE A 10 -4.83 5.49 -4.07
C ILE A 10 -5.94 4.98 -3.16
N TYR A 11 -6.47 5.86 -2.29
CA TYR A 11 -7.74 5.66 -1.62
C TYR A 11 -8.88 6.24 -2.49
N PRO A 12 -9.63 5.40 -3.24
CA PRO A 12 -10.43 5.88 -4.37
C PRO A 12 -11.56 6.80 -3.93
N LEU A 13 -12.31 6.44 -2.88
CA LEU A 13 -13.44 7.24 -2.39
C LEU A 13 -13.02 8.68 -2.06
N GLY A 14 -11.92 8.85 -1.34
CA GLY A 14 -11.36 10.16 -1.01
C GLY A 14 -10.83 10.87 -2.24
N ALA A 15 -9.98 10.21 -3.02
CA ALA A 15 -9.34 10.77 -4.21
C ALA A 15 -10.34 11.31 -5.23
N VAL A 16 -11.52 10.68 -5.38
CA VAL A 16 -12.57 11.14 -6.30
C VAL A 16 -13.69 11.92 -5.63
N GLY A 17 -13.55 12.30 -4.35
CA GLY A 17 -14.51 13.11 -3.61
C GLY A 17 -15.89 12.45 -3.48
N ALA A 18 -15.90 11.13 -3.37
CA ALA A 18 -17.12 10.38 -3.12
C ALA A 18 -17.58 10.59 -1.67
N PRO A 19 -18.90 10.65 -1.40
CA PRO A 19 -19.39 10.80 -0.04
C PRO A 19 -19.09 9.54 0.79
N ILE A 20 -18.40 9.69 1.91
CA ILE A 20 -17.94 8.54 2.70
C ILE A 20 -19.04 7.93 3.56
N ARG A 21 -20.01 8.71 4.06
CA ARG A 21 -20.96 8.25 5.09
C ARG A 21 -22.42 8.59 4.76
N GLU A 22 -22.68 9.00 3.53
CA GLU A 22 -24.03 9.35 3.09
C GLU A 22 -24.64 8.15 2.36
N GLU A 23 -25.96 8.00 2.47
CA GLU A 23 -26.71 7.04 1.66
C GLU A 23 -26.50 7.35 0.18
N HIS A 24 -26.28 6.30 -0.60
CA HIS A 24 -25.94 6.40 -2.00
C HIS A 24 -26.80 5.45 -2.81
N GLY A 25 -27.45 6.00 -3.84
CA GLY A 25 -28.37 5.29 -4.70
C GLY A 25 -27.70 4.83 -5.99
N GLU A 26 -28.10 5.44 -7.11
CA GLU A 26 -27.61 5.08 -8.44
C GLU A 26 -26.10 5.33 -8.61
N PRO A 27 -25.41 4.49 -9.42
CA PRO A 27 -23.99 4.66 -9.74
C PRO A 27 -23.62 6.08 -10.18
N GLN A 28 -22.46 6.54 -9.72
CA GLN A 28 -21.87 7.82 -10.04
C GLN A 28 -20.46 7.57 -10.58
N HIS A 29 -20.25 7.77 -11.88
CA HIS A 29 -19.05 7.39 -12.64
C HIS A 29 -17.77 8.20 -12.31
N ARG A 30 -17.38 8.21 -11.03
CA ARG A 30 -16.26 8.98 -10.48
C ARG A 30 -14.90 8.31 -10.73
N LEU A 31 -14.82 6.99 -10.91
CA LEU A 31 -13.58 6.28 -11.26
C LEU A 31 -12.92 6.86 -12.52
N GLN A 32 -13.70 7.40 -13.46
CA GLN A 32 -13.20 8.05 -14.66
C GLN A 32 -12.31 9.27 -14.36
N ARG A 33 -12.41 9.86 -13.17
CA ARG A 33 -11.51 10.94 -12.73
C ARG A 33 -10.08 10.42 -12.55
N LEU A 34 -9.91 9.18 -12.10
CA LEU A 34 -8.58 8.57 -11.92
C LEU A 34 -7.85 8.32 -13.24
N GLU A 35 -8.57 8.13 -14.35
CA GLU A 35 -7.96 7.97 -15.67
C GLU A 35 -7.07 9.16 -16.06
N ARG A 36 -7.45 10.37 -15.63
CA ARG A 36 -6.70 11.62 -15.89
C ARG A 36 -5.38 11.69 -15.12
N TRP A 37 -5.20 10.82 -14.13
CA TRP A 37 -4.02 10.73 -13.29
C TRP A 37 -3.07 9.59 -13.69
N LEU A 38 -3.46 8.73 -14.63
CA LEU A 38 -2.63 7.58 -15.02
C LEU A 38 -1.34 8.02 -15.70
N ASP A 39 -1.39 8.99 -16.62
CA ASP A 39 -0.19 9.53 -17.27
C ASP A 39 0.75 10.18 -16.25
N TYR A 40 0.18 10.88 -15.25
CA TYR A 40 0.94 11.46 -14.15
C TYR A 40 1.68 10.40 -13.31
N ALA A 41 1.04 9.28 -12.97
CA ALA A 41 1.67 8.18 -12.25
C ALA A 41 2.80 7.53 -13.08
N VAL A 42 2.61 7.37 -14.39
CA VAL A 42 3.65 6.86 -15.30
C VAL A 42 4.82 7.82 -15.40
N GLU A 43 4.57 9.12 -15.55
CA GLU A 43 5.60 10.17 -15.61
C GLU A 43 6.41 10.27 -14.31
N LEU A 44 5.76 10.05 -13.16
CA LEU A 44 6.44 9.90 -11.87
C LEU A 44 7.38 8.69 -11.84
N GLY A 45 7.10 7.67 -12.66
CA GLY A 45 7.89 6.44 -12.81
C GLY A 45 7.28 5.22 -12.11
N CYS A 46 6.00 5.28 -11.71
CA CYS A 46 5.25 4.14 -11.20
C CYS A 46 4.84 3.19 -12.34
N ASN A 47 4.75 1.90 -12.03
CA ASN A 47 4.29 0.85 -12.97
C ASN A 47 3.25 -0.09 -12.33
N GLY A 48 2.72 0.30 -11.18
CA GLY A 48 1.64 -0.42 -10.50
C GLY A 48 0.72 0.57 -9.80
N LEU A 49 -0.56 0.24 -9.78
CA LEU A 49 -1.62 0.99 -9.10
C LEU A 49 -2.25 0.07 -8.05
N ILE A 50 -2.18 0.47 -6.77
CA ILE A 50 -2.92 -0.18 -5.70
C ILE A 50 -4.15 0.67 -5.42
N LEU A 51 -5.33 0.11 -5.63
CA LEU A 51 -6.60 0.72 -5.25
C LEU A 51 -7.03 0.12 -3.92
N ASN A 52 -7.11 0.96 -2.88
CA ASN A 52 -7.84 0.61 -1.65
C ASN A 52 -9.33 0.31 -1.96
N PRO A 53 -10.15 -0.18 -1.02
CA PRO A 53 -11.40 -0.86 -1.34
C PRO A 53 -12.30 -0.08 -2.31
N ILE A 54 -12.73 -0.77 -3.35
CA ILE A 54 -13.60 -0.27 -4.41
C ILE A 54 -14.97 -0.94 -4.44
N PHE A 55 -15.17 -1.96 -3.61
CA PHE A 55 -16.42 -2.72 -3.60
C PHE A 55 -17.50 -2.00 -2.80
N ALA A 56 -18.75 -2.27 -3.15
CA ALA A 56 -19.91 -1.68 -2.49
C ALA A 56 -19.79 -1.83 -0.97
N SER A 57 -19.88 -0.71 -0.26
CA SER A 57 -19.63 -0.63 1.18
C SER A 57 -20.61 0.33 1.86
N VAL A 58 -20.78 0.19 3.17
CA VAL A 58 -21.63 1.11 3.94
C VAL A 58 -20.99 2.50 4.03
N SER A 59 -19.68 2.57 4.26
CA SER A 59 -18.98 3.82 4.49
C SER A 59 -17.58 3.90 3.86
N HIS A 60 -16.50 3.63 4.60
CA HIS A 60 -15.12 3.91 4.20
C HIS A 60 -14.48 2.83 3.31
N GLY A 61 -15.28 1.92 2.75
CA GLY A 61 -14.82 0.87 1.84
C GLY A 61 -14.54 -0.48 2.51
N TYR A 62 -14.16 -0.51 3.79
CA TYR A 62 -13.81 -1.75 4.51
C TYR A 62 -15.01 -2.44 5.17
N ASP A 63 -16.15 -1.76 5.22
CA ASP A 63 -17.45 -2.32 5.60
C ASP A 63 -18.18 -2.83 4.35
N THR A 64 -17.61 -3.86 3.71
CA THR A 64 -18.12 -4.39 2.43
C THR A 64 -19.54 -4.94 2.56
N LEU A 65 -20.37 -4.64 1.56
CA LEU A 65 -21.75 -5.12 1.38
C LEU A 65 -21.88 -6.14 0.24
N ASP A 66 -21.04 -6.01 -0.79
CA ASP A 66 -21.01 -6.91 -1.94
C ASP A 66 -19.63 -6.88 -2.62
N HIS A 67 -18.86 -7.95 -2.48
CA HIS A 67 -17.53 -8.09 -3.10
C HIS A 67 -17.55 -8.24 -4.63
N TYR A 68 -18.72 -8.49 -5.25
CA TYR A 68 -18.85 -8.68 -6.69
C TYR A 68 -19.25 -7.41 -7.44
N ARG A 69 -19.43 -6.30 -6.74
CA ARG A 69 -19.92 -5.06 -7.32
C ARG A 69 -19.06 -3.86 -6.92
N VAL A 70 -18.70 -3.05 -7.91
CA VAL A 70 -18.09 -1.72 -7.65
C VAL A 70 -19.04 -0.85 -6.83
N ASP A 71 -18.48 -0.09 -5.90
CA ASP A 71 -19.24 0.84 -5.07
C ASP A 71 -19.95 1.90 -5.94
N PRO A 72 -21.28 2.07 -5.82
CA PRO A 72 -22.03 3.01 -6.66
C PRO A 72 -21.59 4.46 -6.46
N ARG A 73 -20.91 4.81 -5.37
CA ARG A 73 -20.32 6.16 -5.20
C ARG A 73 -19.13 6.38 -6.12
N LEU A 74 -18.43 5.31 -6.49
CA LEU A 74 -17.28 5.29 -7.39
C LEU A 74 -17.69 5.11 -8.86
N GLY A 75 -18.73 4.32 -9.12
CA GLY A 75 -19.23 4.07 -10.47
C GLY A 75 -19.88 2.71 -10.59
N ASP A 76 -19.67 2.07 -11.73
CA ASP A 76 -20.05 0.69 -11.96
C ASP A 76 -18.87 -0.17 -12.43
N ASP A 77 -19.17 -1.44 -12.63
CA ASP A 77 -18.24 -2.44 -13.12
C ASP A 77 -17.60 -2.09 -14.48
N ALA A 78 -18.32 -1.37 -15.36
CA ALA A 78 -17.80 -0.95 -16.65
C ALA A 78 -16.79 0.20 -16.51
N ASP A 79 -16.98 1.09 -15.53
CA ASP A 79 -15.97 2.09 -15.18
C ASP A 79 -14.66 1.43 -14.71
N LEU A 80 -14.74 0.37 -13.89
CA LEU A 80 -13.55 -0.34 -13.46
C LEU A 80 -12.86 -1.09 -14.62
N ASP A 81 -13.62 -1.77 -15.47
CA ASP A 81 -13.07 -2.43 -16.67
C ASP A 81 -12.31 -1.43 -17.55
N ARG A 82 -12.89 -0.25 -17.77
CA ARG A 82 -12.23 0.84 -18.50
C ARG A 82 -10.95 1.30 -17.80
N LEU A 83 -10.97 1.51 -16.48
CA LEU A 83 -9.80 1.92 -15.72
C LEU A 83 -8.67 0.87 -15.83
N ILE A 84 -9.00 -0.42 -15.72
CA ILE A 84 -8.04 -1.53 -15.87
C ILE A 84 -7.43 -1.53 -17.28
N ASP A 85 -8.26 -1.41 -18.34
CA ASP A 85 -7.77 -1.31 -19.72
C ASP A 85 -6.84 -0.09 -19.91
N GLN A 86 -7.20 1.07 -19.38
CA GLN A 86 -6.37 2.28 -19.48
C GLN A 86 -5.04 2.16 -18.72
N CYS A 87 -5.03 1.46 -17.58
CA CYS A 87 -3.81 1.12 -16.85
C CYS A 87 -2.94 0.17 -17.66
N GLY A 88 -3.53 -0.91 -18.20
CA GLY A 88 -2.82 -1.90 -19.02
C GLY A 88 -2.15 -1.29 -20.25
N ARG A 89 -2.82 -0.37 -20.96
CA ARG A 89 -2.26 0.37 -22.11
C ARG A 89 -1.05 1.23 -21.76
N ARG A 90 -0.89 1.58 -20.48
CA ARG A 90 0.18 2.41 -19.94
C ARG A 90 1.25 1.60 -19.19
N GLY A 91 1.10 0.28 -19.11
CA GLY A 91 2.01 -0.59 -18.35
C GLY A 91 1.84 -0.49 -16.84
N LEU A 92 0.69 -0.02 -16.36
CA LEU A 92 0.33 -0.01 -14.93
C LEU A 92 -0.39 -1.31 -14.57
N ALA A 93 0.23 -2.12 -13.71
CA ALA A 93 -0.42 -3.29 -13.11
C ALA A 93 -1.42 -2.86 -12.03
N VAL A 94 -2.67 -3.33 -12.07
CA VAL A 94 -3.69 -2.96 -11.08
C VAL A 94 -3.79 -4.02 -9.98
N VAL A 95 -3.72 -3.61 -8.72
CA VAL A 95 -3.96 -4.45 -7.55
C VAL A 95 -5.18 -3.90 -6.81
N LEU A 96 -6.14 -4.76 -6.49
CA LEU A 96 -7.33 -4.38 -5.72
C LEU A 96 -7.20 -4.79 -4.25
N ASP A 97 -7.85 -4.03 -3.39
CA ASP A 97 -8.01 -4.35 -1.97
C ASP A 97 -9.09 -5.40 -1.74
N GLY A 98 -8.72 -6.48 -1.06
CA GLY A 98 -9.58 -7.60 -0.73
C GLY A 98 -9.86 -7.66 0.77
N VAL A 99 -11.05 -7.22 1.17
CA VAL A 99 -11.51 -7.26 2.57
C VAL A 99 -12.18 -8.59 2.84
N PHE A 100 -11.37 -9.57 3.25
CA PHE A 100 -11.80 -10.97 3.45
C PHE A 100 -11.69 -11.44 4.90
N ASN A 101 -11.32 -10.56 5.82
CA ASN A 101 -11.40 -10.84 7.25
C ASN A 101 -12.84 -10.67 7.77
N HIS A 102 -13.49 -9.59 7.37
CA HIS A 102 -14.81 -9.19 7.84
C HIS A 102 -15.68 -8.61 6.73
N VAL A 103 -16.95 -8.40 7.05
CA VAL A 103 -17.95 -7.72 6.22
C VAL A 103 -18.73 -6.72 7.06
N ALA A 104 -19.49 -5.82 6.43
CA ALA A 104 -20.41 -4.95 7.16
C ALA A 104 -21.40 -5.78 8.00
N ARG A 105 -21.77 -5.27 9.17
CA ARG A 105 -22.84 -5.86 10.01
C ARG A 105 -24.16 -6.01 9.26
N THR A 106 -24.41 -5.15 8.27
CA THR A 106 -25.62 -5.16 7.42
C THR A 106 -25.45 -5.97 6.13
N HIS A 107 -24.30 -6.64 5.92
CA HIS A 107 -24.10 -7.49 4.75
C HIS A 107 -25.14 -8.63 4.73
N PRO A 108 -25.75 -8.94 3.57
CA PRO A 108 -26.71 -10.05 3.43
C PRO A 108 -26.26 -11.40 4.02
N TYR A 109 -24.97 -11.74 3.99
CA TYR A 109 -24.46 -12.98 4.58
C TYR A 109 -24.70 -13.08 6.08
N VAL A 110 -24.77 -11.96 6.80
CA VAL A 110 -25.00 -11.97 8.25
C VAL A 110 -26.37 -12.57 8.59
N THR A 111 -27.37 -12.40 7.73
CA THR A 111 -28.73 -12.92 7.95
C THR A 111 -29.05 -14.12 7.08
N GLU A 112 -28.64 -14.11 5.80
CA GLU A 112 -29.03 -15.11 4.80
C GLU A 112 -28.07 -16.30 4.75
N ARG A 113 -26.80 -16.09 5.14
CA ARG A 113 -25.73 -17.11 5.11
C ARG A 113 -24.94 -17.12 6.44
N PRO A 114 -25.61 -17.24 7.60
CA PRO A 114 -24.97 -17.09 8.91
C PRO A 114 -23.88 -18.14 9.18
N GLU A 115 -23.83 -19.23 8.42
CA GLU A 115 -22.75 -20.21 8.49
C GLU A 115 -21.40 -19.68 7.98
N LEU A 116 -21.38 -18.59 7.21
CA LEU A 116 -20.15 -17.94 6.73
C LEU A 116 -19.54 -16.99 7.78
N ILE A 117 -20.24 -16.77 8.89
CA ILE A 117 -19.92 -15.74 9.88
C ILE A 117 -19.34 -16.38 11.13
N ALA A 118 -18.22 -15.85 11.63
CA ALA A 118 -17.65 -16.26 12.90
C ALA A 118 -18.57 -15.82 14.05
N ARG A 119 -18.74 -16.67 15.07
CA ARG A 119 -19.67 -16.41 16.19
C ARG A 119 -19.04 -16.69 17.53
N ASP A 120 -19.40 -15.88 18.52
CA ASP A 120 -19.14 -16.11 19.94
C ASP A 120 -20.48 -16.42 20.64
N GLY A 121 -20.77 -17.72 20.75
CA GLY A 121 -22.10 -18.19 21.13
C GLY A 121 -23.13 -17.85 20.07
N ASP A 122 -24.18 -17.11 20.46
CA ASP A 122 -25.26 -16.73 19.55
C ASP A 122 -25.00 -15.41 18.79
N ARG A 123 -23.93 -14.70 19.11
CA ARG A 123 -23.62 -13.38 18.54
C ARG A 123 -22.58 -13.49 17.43
N PRO A 124 -22.76 -12.81 16.28
CA PRO A 124 -21.68 -12.59 15.31
C PRO A 124 -20.49 -11.92 15.99
N ARG A 125 -19.29 -12.43 15.74
CA ARG A 125 -18.04 -11.87 16.25
C ARG A 125 -17.72 -10.59 15.50
N SER A 126 -17.34 -9.56 16.24
CA SER A 126 -16.91 -8.26 15.70
C SER A 126 -15.38 -8.21 15.67
N TRP A 127 -14.80 -7.67 14.59
CA TRP A 127 -13.35 -7.51 14.47
C TRP A 127 -12.84 -6.43 15.42
N GLU A 128 -11.88 -6.77 16.29
CA GLU A 128 -11.22 -5.85 17.24
C GLU A 128 -12.16 -4.94 18.06
N GLY A 129 -13.41 -5.37 18.29
CA GLY A 129 -14.43 -4.59 19.00
C GLY A 129 -15.13 -3.52 18.14
N HIS A 130 -14.85 -3.46 16.84
CA HIS A 130 -15.59 -2.65 15.87
C HIS A 130 -16.90 -3.34 15.52
N ASP A 131 -17.96 -2.96 16.22
CA ASP A 131 -19.25 -3.61 16.05
C ASP A 131 -19.77 -3.55 14.60
N ASP A 132 -19.43 -2.56 13.78
CA ASP A 132 -19.94 -2.54 12.40
C ASP A 132 -19.23 -3.53 11.45
N LEU A 133 -18.17 -4.22 11.91
CA LEU A 133 -17.34 -5.13 11.12
C LEU A 133 -17.43 -6.56 11.67
N VAL A 134 -18.17 -7.42 10.97
CA VAL A 134 -18.45 -8.81 11.39
C VAL A 134 -17.48 -9.77 10.69
N GLU A 135 -16.79 -10.60 11.48
CA GLU A 135 -15.78 -11.53 10.96
C GLU A 135 -16.38 -12.70 10.16
N LEU A 136 -15.71 -13.08 9.07
CA LEU A 136 -15.98 -14.31 8.34
C LEU A 136 -15.40 -15.52 9.10
N ASP A 137 -16.04 -16.69 9.01
CA ASP A 137 -15.53 -17.92 9.61
C ASP A 137 -14.49 -18.59 8.71
N HIS A 138 -13.22 -18.24 8.87
CA HIS A 138 -12.11 -18.83 8.10
C HIS A 138 -11.87 -20.32 8.39
N SER A 139 -12.58 -20.94 9.35
CA SER A 139 -12.58 -22.39 9.53
C SER A 139 -13.58 -23.11 8.62
N ASN A 140 -14.53 -22.38 8.03
CA ASN A 140 -15.53 -22.92 7.13
C ASN A 140 -15.00 -22.97 5.68
N PRO A 141 -14.92 -24.15 5.03
CA PRO A 141 -14.49 -24.27 3.64
C PRO A 141 -15.32 -23.44 2.64
N ALA A 142 -16.59 -23.15 2.94
CA ALA A 142 -17.42 -22.29 2.10
C ALA A 142 -16.91 -20.84 2.03
N VAL A 143 -16.19 -20.37 3.05
CA VAL A 143 -15.52 -19.05 3.04
C VAL A 143 -14.30 -19.08 2.13
N VAL A 144 -13.55 -20.20 2.10
CA VAL A 144 -12.46 -20.39 1.11
C VAL A 144 -13.03 -20.34 -0.30
N ASP A 145 -14.12 -21.07 -0.57
CA ASP A 145 -14.79 -21.08 -1.87
C ASP A 145 -15.24 -19.67 -2.30
N LEU A 146 -15.87 -18.93 -1.38
CA LEU A 146 -16.30 -17.55 -1.61
C LEU A 146 -15.13 -16.64 -1.97
N VAL A 147 -14.06 -16.65 -1.18
CA VAL A 147 -12.91 -15.75 -1.40
C VAL A 147 -12.20 -16.10 -2.71
N VAL A 148 -12.03 -17.39 -3.02
CA VAL A 148 -11.46 -17.82 -4.30
C VAL A 148 -12.32 -17.35 -5.47
N ASP A 149 -13.65 -17.47 -5.38
CA ASP A 149 -14.55 -17.05 -6.47
C ASP A 149 -14.52 -15.54 -6.69
N VAL A 150 -14.56 -14.72 -5.63
CA VAL A 150 -14.38 -13.27 -5.71
C VAL A 150 -13.03 -12.93 -6.35
N MET A 151 -11.95 -13.55 -5.87
CA MET A 151 -10.61 -13.26 -6.38
C MET A 151 -10.49 -13.54 -7.87
N VAL A 152 -11.00 -14.70 -8.30
CA VAL A 152 -11.01 -15.14 -9.69
C VAL A 152 -11.93 -14.28 -10.55
N HIS A 153 -13.08 -13.85 -10.01
CA HIS A 153 -14.01 -12.96 -10.72
C HIS A 153 -13.30 -11.70 -11.23
N TRP A 154 -12.58 -10.98 -10.36
CA TRP A 154 -11.89 -9.75 -10.76
C TRP A 154 -10.58 -10.00 -11.52
N LEU A 155 -9.85 -11.08 -11.22
CA LEU A 155 -8.66 -11.47 -12.00
C LEU A 155 -9.01 -11.75 -13.47
N ARG A 156 -10.19 -12.31 -13.76
CA ARG A 156 -10.68 -12.49 -15.15
C ARG A 156 -10.88 -11.16 -15.89
N ARG A 157 -11.01 -10.04 -15.17
CA ARG A 157 -11.17 -8.69 -15.73
C ARG A 157 -9.83 -7.98 -15.95
N GLY A 158 -8.71 -8.59 -15.55
CA GLY A 158 -7.36 -8.13 -15.90
C GLY A 158 -6.58 -7.41 -14.80
N ILE A 159 -7.02 -7.47 -13.54
CA ILE A 159 -6.17 -7.04 -12.41
C ILE A 159 -4.96 -7.98 -12.30
N ALA A 160 -3.86 -7.48 -11.76
CA ALA A 160 -2.61 -8.20 -11.57
C ALA A 160 -2.52 -8.93 -10.21
N GLY A 161 -3.36 -8.55 -9.25
CA GLY A 161 -3.22 -9.07 -7.89
C GLY A 161 -4.16 -8.46 -6.87
N TRP A 162 -3.93 -8.84 -5.62
CA TRP A 162 -4.73 -8.49 -4.46
C TRP A 162 -3.84 -7.97 -3.33
N ARG A 163 -4.21 -6.82 -2.76
CA ARG A 163 -3.80 -6.40 -1.42
C ARG A 163 -4.83 -6.97 -0.44
N LEU A 164 -4.40 -7.68 0.58
CA LEU A 164 -5.27 -8.42 1.49
C LEU A 164 -5.34 -7.63 2.80
N ASP A 165 -6.50 -7.04 3.04
CA ASP A 165 -6.77 -6.24 4.23
C ASP A 165 -6.63 -7.06 5.50
N VAL A 166 -5.99 -6.48 6.52
CA VAL A 166 -5.77 -7.08 7.85
C VAL A 166 -5.39 -8.57 7.77
N ALA A 167 -4.52 -8.93 6.82
CA ALA A 167 -4.15 -10.33 6.57
C ALA A 167 -3.57 -11.01 7.81
N TYR A 168 -2.98 -10.25 8.74
CA TYR A 168 -2.50 -10.71 10.05
C TYR A 168 -3.60 -11.29 10.95
N ALA A 169 -4.87 -10.89 10.76
CA ALA A 169 -6.01 -11.35 11.54
C ALA A 169 -6.62 -12.65 11.00
N VAL A 170 -6.21 -13.07 9.79
CA VAL A 170 -6.73 -14.28 9.13
C VAL A 170 -5.68 -15.40 9.21
N PRO A 171 -6.07 -16.65 9.53
CA PRO A 171 -5.12 -17.76 9.65
C PRO A 171 -4.28 -17.96 8.37
N THR A 172 -2.96 -18.13 8.51
CA THR A 172 -2.04 -18.32 7.37
C THR A 172 -2.41 -19.53 6.50
N GLN A 173 -2.94 -20.61 7.08
CA GLN A 173 -3.40 -21.77 6.33
C GLN A 173 -4.60 -21.47 5.41
N PHE A 174 -5.49 -20.57 5.83
CA PHE A 174 -6.58 -20.08 4.97
C PHE A 174 -5.99 -19.38 3.74
N TRP A 175 -5.02 -18.49 3.94
CA TRP A 175 -4.34 -17.80 2.85
C TRP A 175 -3.60 -18.75 1.92
N ARG A 176 -2.92 -19.77 2.46
CA ARG A 176 -2.24 -20.80 1.67
C ARG A 176 -3.21 -21.51 0.73
N GLU A 177 -4.37 -21.94 1.25
CA GLU A 177 -5.37 -22.64 0.45
C GLU A 177 -5.96 -21.75 -0.63
N VAL A 178 -6.37 -20.52 -0.27
CA VAL A 178 -6.90 -19.53 -1.22
C VAL A 178 -5.87 -19.22 -2.31
N ALA A 179 -4.65 -18.87 -1.93
CA ALA A 179 -3.58 -18.50 -2.86
C ALA A 179 -3.24 -19.66 -3.81
N ALA A 180 -3.19 -20.91 -3.32
CA ALA A 180 -2.96 -22.08 -4.16
C ALA A 180 -4.07 -22.27 -5.21
N ARG A 181 -5.34 -22.13 -4.81
CA ARG A 181 -6.49 -22.29 -5.72
C ARG A 181 -6.59 -21.18 -6.76
N VAL A 182 -6.27 -19.94 -6.37
CA VAL A 182 -6.24 -18.81 -7.31
C VAL A 182 -5.07 -18.95 -8.28
N ARG A 183 -3.87 -19.29 -7.80
CA ARG A 183 -2.67 -19.49 -8.65
C ARG A 183 -2.82 -20.63 -9.64
N ALA A 184 -3.63 -21.64 -9.35
CA ALA A 184 -3.96 -22.70 -10.30
C ALA A 184 -4.64 -22.16 -11.58
N GLN A 185 -5.31 -21.00 -11.51
CA GLN A 185 -5.92 -20.32 -12.65
C GLN A 185 -5.10 -19.10 -13.11
N PHE A 186 -4.42 -18.42 -12.19
CA PHE A 186 -3.63 -17.21 -12.44
C PHE A 186 -2.22 -17.34 -11.83
N PRO A 187 -1.29 -18.03 -12.50
CA PRO A 187 0.03 -18.32 -11.94
C PRO A 187 0.85 -17.07 -11.57
N ASP A 188 0.64 -15.97 -12.28
CA ASP A 188 1.37 -14.71 -12.11
C ASP A 188 0.70 -13.72 -11.12
N VAL A 189 -0.40 -14.13 -10.47
CA VAL A 189 -1.10 -13.28 -9.49
C VAL A 189 -0.16 -12.87 -8.36
N VAL A 190 -0.23 -11.59 -7.98
CA VAL A 190 0.50 -11.06 -6.83
C VAL A 190 -0.43 -10.91 -5.64
N PHE A 191 -0.03 -11.43 -4.48
CA PHE A 191 -0.67 -11.18 -3.21
C PHE A 191 0.21 -10.34 -2.28
N ILE A 192 -0.34 -9.21 -1.82
CA ILE A 192 0.27 -8.28 -0.87
C ILE A 192 -0.51 -8.39 0.44
N GLY A 193 0.03 -9.05 1.46
CA GLY A 193 -0.65 -9.14 2.76
C GLY A 193 -0.44 -7.90 3.60
N GLU A 194 -1.49 -7.34 4.17
CA GLU A 194 -1.34 -6.38 5.27
C GLU A 194 -0.99 -7.11 6.56
N VAL A 195 0.25 -6.93 7.01
CA VAL A 195 0.75 -7.42 8.28
C VAL A 195 1.46 -6.28 8.98
N ILE A 196 1.05 -6.00 10.21
CA ILE A 196 1.53 -4.85 10.99
C ILE A 196 2.46 -5.26 12.14
N HIS A 197 2.50 -6.56 12.48
CA HIS A 197 3.29 -7.12 13.57
C HIS A 197 3.52 -8.62 13.39
N GLY A 198 4.42 -9.21 14.18
CA GLY A 198 4.64 -10.66 14.24
C GLY A 198 5.90 -11.09 13.50
N ASP A 199 5.95 -12.37 13.12
CA ASP A 199 7.06 -12.96 12.37
C ASP A 199 6.76 -12.94 10.87
N TYR A 200 7.32 -11.95 10.16
CA TYR A 200 7.04 -11.70 8.76
C TYR A 200 7.56 -12.84 7.84
N PRO A 201 8.81 -13.32 7.99
CA PRO A 201 9.28 -14.49 7.25
C PRO A 201 8.42 -15.74 7.46
N ALA A 202 8.08 -16.07 8.72
CA ALA A 202 7.22 -17.22 9.00
C ALA A 202 5.82 -17.04 8.40
N PHE A 203 5.26 -15.83 8.45
CA PHE A 203 3.97 -15.55 7.83
C PHE A 203 4.02 -15.78 6.31
N ILE A 204 5.05 -15.32 5.60
CA ILE A 204 5.23 -15.58 4.16
C ILE A 204 5.36 -17.07 3.87
N GLU A 205 6.18 -17.79 4.64
CA GLU A 205 6.35 -19.24 4.47
C GLU A 205 5.02 -19.97 4.67
N ASP A 206 4.30 -19.66 5.75
CA ASP A 206 3.06 -20.33 6.12
C ASP A 206 1.90 -19.98 5.18
N SER A 207 1.74 -18.70 4.80
CA SER A 207 0.65 -18.23 3.95
C SER A 207 0.91 -18.42 2.46
N THR A 208 2.17 -18.54 2.06
CA THR A 208 2.64 -18.54 0.67
C THR A 208 2.28 -17.28 -0.12
N LEU A 209 1.93 -16.16 0.53
CA LEU A 209 1.73 -14.88 -0.16
C LEU A 209 3.04 -14.39 -0.78
N ASN A 210 2.96 -13.40 -1.69
CA ASN A 210 4.16 -12.93 -2.39
C ASN A 210 4.96 -11.89 -1.59
N THR A 211 4.27 -11.04 -0.83
CA THR A 211 4.90 -9.96 -0.06
C THR A 211 3.97 -9.46 1.06
N LEU A 212 4.53 -8.69 1.99
CA LEU A 212 3.85 -8.06 3.12
C LEU A 212 4.17 -6.57 3.23
N THR A 213 3.24 -5.78 3.77
CA THR A 213 3.42 -4.36 4.13
C THR A 213 4.52 -4.17 5.19
N GLN A 214 5.49 -3.27 4.98
CA GLN A 214 6.59 -3.06 5.93
C GLN A 214 6.32 -1.90 6.93
N TYR A 215 5.51 -2.18 7.96
CA TYR A 215 5.19 -1.19 9.01
C TYR A 215 6.34 -0.92 10.00
N GLU A 216 7.23 -1.88 10.26
CA GLU A 216 8.39 -1.67 11.16
C GLU A 216 9.38 -0.65 10.59
N LEU A 217 9.67 -0.74 9.29
CA LEU A 217 10.52 0.19 8.56
C LEU A 217 9.83 1.55 8.44
N TRP A 218 8.55 1.59 8.08
CA TRP A 218 7.77 2.83 8.07
C TRP A 218 7.89 3.59 9.40
N LYS A 219 7.65 2.89 10.52
CA LYS A 219 7.74 3.45 11.87
C LYS A 219 9.15 3.96 12.15
N GLY A 220 10.17 3.12 11.86
CA GLY A 220 11.57 3.46 12.06
C GLY A 220 12.04 4.66 11.24
N ILE A 221 11.52 4.85 10.02
CA ILE A 221 11.83 6.03 9.19
C ILE A 221 11.30 7.29 9.85
N TRP A 222 9.98 7.40 10.05
CA TRP A 222 9.42 8.68 10.47
C TRP A 222 9.81 9.05 11.90
N SER A 223 9.87 8.09 12.84
CA SER A 223 10.19 8.40 14.23
C SER A 223 11.63 8.86 14.38
N SER A 224 12.57 8.20 13.70
CA SER A 224 13.98 8.57 13.73
C SER A 224 14.24 9.94 13.14
N LEU A 225 13.51 10.32 12.09
CA LEU A 225 13.60 11.65 11.49
C LEU A 225 12.99 12.71 12.41
N HIS A 226 11.82 12.42 13.01
CA HIS A 226 11.12 13.31 13.95
C HIS A 226 11.96 13.59 15.20
N ASP A 227 12.44 12.52 15.86
CA ASP A 227 13.17 12.59 17.12
C ASP A 227 14.66 12.90 16.95
N ARG A 228 15.14 12.99 15.69
CA ARG A 228 16.56 13.16 15.33
C ARG A 228 17.43 12.08 15.99
N ASN A 229 17.04 10.83 15.81
CA ASN A 229 17.68 9.65 16.38
C ASN A 229 17.93 8.58 15.32
N LEU A 230 18.97 8.75 14.49
CA LEU A 230 19.28 7.79 13.43
C LEU A 230 19.85 6.44 13.93
N TRP A 231 20.06 6.26 15.25
CA TRP A 231 20.34 4.93 15.81
C TRP A 231 19.13 4.00 15.67
N GLU A 232 17.92 4.54 15.80
CA GLU A 232 16.69 3.76 15.60
C GLU A 232 16.48 3.41 14.12
N LEU A 233 16.77 4.34 13.21
CA LEU A 233 16.71 4.06 11.77
C LEU A 233 17.73 2.98 11.39
N ALA A 234 18.95 3.07 11.90
CA ALA A 234 19.97 2.04 11.71
C ALA A 234 19.49 0.65 12.19
N HIS A 235 18.80 0.59 13.34
CA HIS A 235 18.23 -0.66 13.84
C HIS A 235 17.10 -1.19 12.92
N ALA A 236 16.18 -0.32 12.50
CA ALA A 236 15.09 -0.67 11.60
C ALA A 236 15.61 -1.16 10.23
N ILE A 237 16.66 -0.53 9.68
CA ILE A 237 17.32 -0.97 8.45
C ILE A 237 17.94 -2.36 8.61
N GLY A 238 18.60 -2.64 9.75
CA GLY A 238 19.17 -3.96 10.02
C GLY A 238 18.09 -5.06 10.05
N ARG A 239 16.96 -4.80 10.71
CA ARG A 239 15.81 -5.73 10.70
C ARG A 239 15.20 -5.89 9.32
N HIS A 240 15.12 -4.79 8.55
CA HIS A 240 14.63 -4.83 7.18
C HIS A 240 15.51 -5.69 6.26
N ASP A 241 16.84 -5.62 6.39
CA ASP A 241 17.76 -6.52 5.66
C ASP A 241 17.48 -7.99 5.98
N GLU A 242 17.21 -8.33 7.24
CA GLU A 242 16.86 -9.70 7.64
C GLU A 242 15.59 -10.19 6.93
N PHE A 243 14.56 -9.35 6.82
CA PHE A 243 13.34 -9.69 6.06
C PHE A 243 13.62 -9.83 4.56
N CYS A 244 14.44 -8.94 3.99
CA CYS A 244 14.80 -8.96 2.58
C CYS A 244 15.56 -10.22 2.14
N ARG A 245 16.15 -10.97 3.08
CA ARG A 245 16.73 -12.30 2.80
C ARG A 245 15.69 -13.36 2.50
N SER A 246 14.45 -13.16 2.94
CA SER A 246 13.36 -14.15 2.85
C SER A 246 12.37 -13.82 1.72
N PHE A 247 12.03 -12.55 1.54
CA PHE A 247 11.10 -12.08 0.51
C PHE A 247 11.33 -10.59 0.21
N ILE A 248 10.67 -10.05 -0.81
CA ILE A 248 10.73 -8.61 -1.15
C ILE A 248 9.57 -7.90 -0.45
N PRO A 249 9.76 -7.10 0.62
CA PRO A 249 8.66 -6.44 1.33
C PRO A 249 8.06 -5.28 0.52
N GLN A 250 6.77 -5.00 0.68
CA GLN A 250 6.14 -3.80 0.16
C GLN A 250 6.42 -2.64 1.13
N THR A 251 7.28 -1.71 0.73
CA THR A 251 7.75 -0.61 1.58
C THR A 251 6.97 0.67 1.30
N PHE A 252 6.82 1.54 2.31
CA PHE A 252 6.12 2.82 2.16
C PHE A 252 6.53 3.80 3.26
N VAL A 253 6.27 5.09 3.04
CA VAL A 253 6.40 6.15 4.07
C VAL A 253 5.06 6.77 4.47
N GLY A 254 4.02 6.50 3.70
CA GLY A 254 2.65 6.88 3.97
C GLY A 254 1.67 5.89 3.33
N ASN A 255 0.47 5.83 3.88
CA ASN A 255 -0.69 5.12 3.34
C ASN A 255 -1.97 5.76 3.92
N HIS A 256 -3.12 5.14 3.68
CA HIS A 256 -4.43 5.64 4.07
C HIS A 256 -4.82 5.45 5.55
N ASP A 257 -3.96 4.80 6.36
CA ASP A 257 -4.19 4.49 7.77
C ASP A 257 -3.14 5.09 8.71
N VAL A 258 -2.29 5.98 8.18
CA VAL A 258 -1.24 6.65 8.97
C VAL A 258 -1.22 8.15 8.68
N THR A 259 -0.82 8.94 9.68
CA THR A 259 -0.56 10.38 9.51
C THR A 259 0.45 10.60 8.38
N ARG A 260 0.16 11.57 7.51
CA ARG A 260 1.00 11.90 6.36
C ARG A 260 2.43 12.21 6.79
N ILE A 261 3.41 11.71 6.03
CA ILE A 261 4.83 11.89 6.37
C ILE A 261 5.23 13.37 6.50
N ALA A 262 4.73 14.23 5.61
CA ALA A 262 4.97 15.68 5.68
C ALA A 262 4.38 16.34 6.94
N THR A 263 3.31 15.79 7.51
CA THR A 263 2.76 16.24 8.81
C THR A 263 3.66 15.82 9.97
N LEU A 264 4.24 14.62 9.92
CA LEU A 264 5.08 14.09 11.01
C LEU A 264 6.43 14.78 11.11
N VAL A 265 7.09 15.03 9.98
CA VAL A 265 8.50 15.46 9.95
C VAL A 265 8.74 16.78 9.22
N GLY A 266 7.72 17.37 8.60
CA GLY A 266 7.85 18.56 7.77
C GLY A 266 8.35 18.24 6.34
N PRO A 267 8.32 19.23 5.43
CA PRO A 267 8.57 19.02 4.00
C PRO A 267 10.01 18.59 3.68
N GLU A 268 11.02 19.19 4.34
CA GLU A 268 12.44 18.87 4.10
C GLU A 268 12.75 17.41 4.46
N LEU A 269 12.35 16.98 5.66
CA LEU A 269 12.57 15.60 6.11
C LEU A 269 11.65 14.58 5.41
N ALA A 270 10.50 14.99 4.88
CA ALA A 270 9.69 14.11 4.04
C ALA A 270 10.41 13.74 2.73
N ALA A 271 11.23 14.65 2.17
CA ALA A 271 12.05 14.35 1.00
C ALA A 271 13.19 13.37 1.35
N VAL A 272 13.79 13.52 2.54
CA VAL A 272 14.74 12.55 3.09
C VAL A 272 14.08 11.18 3.27
N ALA A 273 12.87 11.12 3.82
CA ALA A 273 12.10 9.87 3.98
C ALA A 273 11.85 9.18 2.63
N ALA A 274 11.48 9.94 1.58
CA ALA A 274 11.33 9.42 0.23
C ALA A 274 12.65 8.85 -0.32
N GLY A 275 13.78 9.49 -0.01
CA GLY A 275 15.09 8.96 -0.39
C GLY A 275 15.43 7.64 0.30
N VAL A 276 15.10 7.50 1.60
CA VAL A 276 15.25 6.22 2.32
C VAL A 276 14.37 5.14 1.68
N LEU A 277 13.10 5.46 1.37
CA LEU A 277 12.18 4.55 0.71
C LEU A 277 12.73 4.03 -0.64
N MET A 278 13.28 4.93 -1.46
CA MET A 278 13.71 4.59 -2.83
C MET A 278 15.10 3.95 -2.91
N SER A 279 15.92 4.03 -1.85
CA SER A 279 17.27 3.45 -1.81
C SER A 279 17.34 2.09 -1.12
N LEU A 280 16.39 1.75 -0.25
CA LEU A 280 16.34 0.45 0.41
C LEU A 280 15.76 -0.67 -0.49
N PRO A 281 16.07 -1.95 -0.22
CA PRO A 281 15.44 -3.09 -0.89
C PRO A 281 13.95 -3.20 -0.58
N GLY A 282 13.20 -3.87 -1.47
CA GLY A 282 11.74 -3.95 -1.39
C GLY A 282 11.02 -3.45 -2.65
N SER A 283 9.70 -3.39 -2.55
CA SER A 283 8.80 -2.88 -3.58
C SER A 283 8.10 -1.62 -3.05
N PRO A 284 8.61 -0.42 -3.37
CA PRO A 284 8.12 0.81 -2.76
C PRO A 284 6.73 1.21 -3.26
N SER A 285 5.95 1.77 -2.35
CA SER A 285 4.62 2.35 -2.60
C SER A 285 4.65 3.85 -2.29
N VAL A 286 4.23 4.65 -3.25
CA VAL A 286 3.98 6.08 -3.10
C VAL A 286 2.49 6.26 -2.86
N TYR A 287 2.12 6.84 -1.71
CA TYR A 287 0.72 7.14 -1.41
C TYR A 287 0.33 8.48 -2.03
N TYR A 288 -0.78 8.51 -2.77
CA TYR A 288 -1.15 9.66 -3.60
C TYR A 288 -1.12 10.98 -2.82
N GLY A 289 -0.39 11.97 -3.35
CA GLY A 289 -0.19 13.28 -2.75
C GLY A 289 1.06 13.40 -1.88
N ASP A 290 1.68 12.31 -1.41
CA ASP A 290 2.95 12.38 -0.66
C ASP A 290 4.08 12.93 -1.56
N GLU A 291 4.05 12.62 -2.85
CA GLU A 291 4.93 13.19 -3.87
C GLU A 291 4.71 14.69 -4.10
N GLN A 292 3.62 15.25 -3.58
CA GLN A 292 3.32 16.68 -3.59
C GLN A 292 3.46 17.31 -2.19
N GLY A 293 3.88 16.54 -1.18
CA GLY A 293 4.00 16.98 0.20
C GLY A 293 2.65 17.22 0.89
N TYR A 294 1.61 16.44 0.52
CA TYR A 294 0.31 16.53 1.18
C TYR A 294 0.41 16.26 2.69
N THR A 295 -0.38 17.00 3.45
CA THR A 295 -0.47 16.90 4.91
C THR A 295 -1.83 16.36 5.32
N GLY A 296 -1.90 15.77 6.51
CA GLY A 296 -3.12 15.18 7.06
C GLY A 296 -2.83 14.40 8.32
N THR A 297 -3.69 14.53 9.33
CA THR A 297 -3.51 13.88 10.63
C THR A 297 -4.50 12.74 10.80
N LYS A 298 -3.99 11.53 11.07
CA LYS A 298 -4.85 10.45 11.57
C LYS A 298 -5.19 10.72 13.04
N ARG A 299 -6.47 10.56 13.38
CA ARG A 299 -6.98 10.71 14.76
C ARG A 299 -7.66 9.42 15.21
N ASP A 300 -7.61 9.14 16.51
CA ASP A 300 -8.28 7.97 17.09
C ASP A 300 -9.74 8.32 17.47
N GLN A 301 -10.54 8.62 16.44
CA GLN A 301 -11.95 8.98 16.56
C GLN A 301 -12.71 8.62 15.28
N PHE A 302 -14.04 8.64 15.34
CA PHE A 302 -14.87 8.47 14.15
C PHE A 302 -14.51 9.50 13.06
N GLY A 303 -14.21 9.01 11.85
CA GLY A 303 -13.72 9.84 10.74
C GLY A 303 -12.32 10.41 10.93
N GLY A 304 -11.54 9.82 11.84
CA GLY A 304 -10.18 10.27 12.13
C GLY A 304 -9.19 10.10 10.98
N ASP A 305 -9.53 9.33 9.94
CA ASP A 305 -8.66 9.11 8.77
C ASP A 305 -9.01 10.03 7.58
N ASP A 306 -10.05 10.85 7.68
CA ASP A 306 -10.54 11.64 6.54
C ASP A 306 -9.47 12.62 6.01
N GLU A 307 -8.65 13.20 6.90
CA GLU A 307 -7.57 14.10 6.53
C GLU A 307 -6.43 13.40 5.78
N VAL A 308 -6.20 12.11 6.01
CA VAL A 308 -5.16 11.35 5.31
C VAL A 308 -5.67 10.77 3.98
N ARG A 309 -6.97 10.92 3.69
CA ARG A 309 -7.67 10.45 2.48
C ARG A 309 -8.26 11.62 1.65
N PRO A 310 -7.44 12.62 1.26
CA PRO A 310 -7.91 13.86 0.64
C PRO A 310 -8.45 13.67 -0.79
N LEU A 311 -9.20 14.66 -1.24
CA LEU A 311 -9.61 14.80 -2.63
C LEU A 311 -8.41 15.16 -3.53
N LEU A 312 -8.30 14.49 -4.68
CA LEU A 312 -7.41 14.93 -5.76
C LEU A 312 -8.10 16.03 -6.59
N PRO A 313 -7.34 17.00 -7.14
CA PRO A 313 -7.88 17.88 -8.16
C PRO A 313 -8.43 17.06 -9.36
N ASP A 314 -9.26 17.69 -10.19
CA ASP A 314 -9.83 17.02 -11.36
C ASP A 314 -8.76 16.57 -12.35
N GLU A 315 -7.67 17.33 -12.45
CA GLU A 315 -6.54 17.03 -13.33
C GLU A 315 -5.20 17.38 -12.65
N PRO A 316 -4.11 16.64 -12.95
CA PRO A 316 -2.77 16.95 -12.43
C PRO A 316 -2.31 18.38 -12.72
N SER A 317 -2.78 19.00 -13.82
CA SER A 317 -2.46 20.38 -14.20
C SER A 317 -2.91 21.43 -13.17
N GLN A 318 -3.83 21.07 -12.27
CA GLN A 318 -4.38 21.93 -11.22
C GLN A 318 -3.63 21.81 -9.88
N LEU A 319 -2.59 20.96 -9.81
CA LEU A 319 -1.76 20.82 -8.62
C LEU A 319 -1.08 22.15 -8.23
N SER A 320 -0.92 22.35 -6.93
CA SER A 320 -0.21 23.52 -6.40
C SER A 320 1.26 23.49 -6.79
N GLN A 321 1.82 24.66 -7.12
CA GLN A 321 3.26 24.80 -7.38
C GLN A 321 4.12 24.62 -6.12
N LEU A 322 3.52 24.68 -4.92
CA LEU A 322 4.25 24.45 -3.66
C LEU A 322 4.79 23.03 -3.53
N GLY A 323 4.09 22.04 -4.10
CA GLY A 323 4.51 20.64 -4.08
C GLY A 323 5.59 20.30 -5.12
N ARG A 324 5.92 21.24 -6.02
CA ARG A 324 6.78 20.97 -7.18
C ARG A 324 8.16 20.44 -6.81
N GLY A 325 8.78 21.00 -5.77
CA GLY A 325 10.09 20.55 -5.29
C GLY A 325 10.06 19.10 -4.79
N MET A 326 9.04 18.73 -4.01
CA MET A 326 8.85 17.33 -3.55
C MET A 326 8.65 16.39 -4.74
N TYR A 327 7.86 16.80 -5.73
CA TYR A 327 7.60 16.00 -6.92
C TYR A 327 8.88 15.74 -7.73
N GLU A 328 9.71 16.76 -7.89
CA GLU A 328 11.02 16.62 -8.56
C GLU A 328 11.93 15.68 -7.78
N SER A 329 11.97 15.77 -6.44
CA SER A 329 12.69 14.82 -5.59
C SER A 329 12.22 13.37 -5.79
N TYR A 330 10.90 13.11 -5.76
CA TYR A 330 10.37 11.77 -6.00
C TYR A 330 10.69 11.26 -7.40
N ARG A 331 10.53 12.09 -8.44
CA ARG A 331 10.84 11.72 -9.82
C ARG A 331 12.32 11.36 -9.98
N ASP A 332 13.22 12.14 -9.39
CA ASP A 332 14.66 11.91 -9.50
C ASP A 332 15.08 10.66 -8.71
N LEU A 333 14.53 10.45 -7.51
CA LEU A 333 14.73 9.24 -6.70
C LEU A 333 14.19 7.97 -7.38
N ILE A 334 12.98 8.03 -7.94
CA ILE A 334 12.41 6.92 -8.71
C ILE A 334 13.25 6.66 -9.95
N GLY A 335 13.69 7.71 -10.64
CA GLY A 335 14.61 7.60 -11.77
C GLY A 335 15.91 6.87 -11.40
N PHE A 336 16.52 7.24 -10.26
CA PHE A 336 17.71 6.55 -9.74
C PHE A 336 17.40 5.07 -9.50
N ARG A 337 16.34 4.76 -8.75
CA ARG A 337 15.94 3.37 -8.48
C ARG A 337 15.69 2.57 -9.76
N ARG A 338 15.08 3.17 -10.78
CA ARG A 338 14.82 2.52 -12.08
C ARG A 338 16.10 2.20 -12.86
N ARG A 339 17.16 3.01 -12.72
CA ARG A 339 18.49 2.73 -13.29
C ARG A 339 19.25 1.67 -12.50
N HIS A 340 18.91 1.51 -11.21
CA HIS A 340 19.51 0.54 -10.29
C HIS A 340 18.48 -0.50 -9.80
N PRO A 341 17.83 -1.28 -10.70
CA PRO A 341 16.73 -2.18 -10.32
C PRO A 341 17.16 -3.31 -9.38
N TRP A 342 18.47 -3.62 -9.33
CA TRP A 342 19.07 -4.56 -8.40
C TRP A 342 18.89 -4.14 -6.93
N LEU A 343 18.61 -2.85 -6.65
CA LEU A 343 18.28 -2.37 -5.31
C LEU A 343 17.11 -3.13 -4.70
N ALA A 344 16.15 -3.59 -5.50
CA ALA A 344 14.96 -4.29 -4.99
C ALA A 344 15.27 -5.55 -4.17
N THR A 345 16.43 -6.18 -4.42
CA THR A 345 16.89 -7.43 -3.77
C THR A 345 18.24 -7.25 -3.07
N ALA A 346 18.68 -6.01 -2.87
CA ALA A 346 19.98 -5.72 -2.27
C ALA A 346 20.07 -6.14 -0.80
N HIS A 347 21.28 -6.48 -0.37
CA HIS A 347 21.66 -6.54 1.04
C HIS A 347 22.10 -5.16 1.54
N VAL A 348 21.76 -4.84 2.79
CA VAL A 348 22.06 -3.55 3.40
C VAL A 348 23.00 -3.71 4.59
N GLU A 349 24.12 -2.99 4.56
CA GLU A 349 25.06 -2.89 5.67
C GLU A 349 25.05 -1.47 6.24
N VAL A 350 24.76 -1.34 7.53
CA VAL A 350 24.81 -0.05 8.24
C VAL A 350 26.24 0.29 8.62
N GLY A 351 26.71 1.47 8.22
CA GLY A 351 28.04 2.01 8.51
C GLY A 351 28.03 3.02 9.66
N GLU A 352 28.69 4.16 9.42
CA GLU A 352 28.80 5.28 10.37
C GLU A 352 27.42 5.80 10.77
N LYS A 353 27.22 6.07 12.06
CA LYS A 353 25.96 6.59 12.58
C LYS A 353 26.17 7.46 13.81
N SER A 354 25.35 8.50 13.91
CA SER A 354 25.18 9.37 15.06
C SER A 354 23.69 9.66 15.24
N ASN A 355 23.32 10.61 16.09
CA ASN A 355 21.92 11.05 16.20
C ASN A 355 21.42 11.69 14.89
N THR A 356 22.31 12.40 14.17
CA THR A 356 21.93 13.26 13.05
C THR A 356 22.54 12.85 11.72
N GLU A 357 23.45 11.88 11.69
CA GLU A 357 24.11 11.40 10.47
C GLU A 357 24.03 9.87 10.41
N LEU A 358 23.77 9.32 9.23
CA LEU A 358 23.73 7.88 8.99
C LEU A 358 24.29 7.54 7.62
N ALA A 359 25.16 6.55 7.57
CA ALA A 359 25.62 5.93 6.33
C ALA A 359 25.20 4.45 6.29
N TYR A 360 24.73 3.99 5.14
CA TYR A 360 24.54 2.57 4.87
C TYR A 360 24.88 2.26 3.41
N ARG A 361 25.12 0.98 3.12
CA ARG A 361 25.51 0.50 1.81
C ARG A 361 24.56 -0.59 1.36
N CYS A 362 23.98 -0.43 0.17
CA CYS A 362 23.21 -1.46 -0.51
C CYS A 362 24.12 -2.20 -1.51
N THR A 363 24.07 -3.53 -1.56
CA THR A 363 24.86 -4.36 -2.49
C THR A 363 24.05 -5.52 -3.08
N SER A 364 24.27 -5.82 -4.36
CA SER A 364 23.74 -7.03 -5.01
C SER A 364 24.57 -7.36 -6.25
N GLY A 365 25.02 -8.61 -6.41
CA GLY A 365 25.66 -9.06 -7.65
C GLY A 365 26.92 -8.28 -8.09
N GLY A 366 27.63 -7.63 -7.16
CA GLY A 366 28.80 -6.78 -7.47
C GLY A 366 28.48 -5.29 -7.63
N GLU A 367 27.20 -4.93 -7.70
CA GLU A 367 26.72 -3.56 -7.68
C GLU A 367 26.74 -2.98 -6.26
N VAL A 368 26.92 -1.67 -6.15
CA VAL A 368 26.98 -0.96 -4.87
C VAL A 368 26.31 0.41 -4.95
N CYS A 369 25.59 0.78 -3.89
CA CYS A 369 25.03 2.10 -3.68
C CYS A 369 25.34 2.50 -2.23
N GLU A 370 26.09 3.57 -2.06
CA GLU A 370 26.34 4.17 -0.75
C GLU A 370 25.32 5.26 -0.49
N VAL A 371 24.71 5.24 0.69
CA VAL A 371 23.70 6.21 1.10
C VAL A 371 24.18 6.95 2.33
N ARG A 372 24.09 8.28 2.32
CA ARG A 372 24.39 9.15 3.46
C ARG A 372 23.20 10.07 3.76
N ILE A 373 22.80 10.14 5.01
CA ILE A 373 21.75 11.03 5.54
C ILE A 373 22.40 12.02 6.49
N ASP A 374 22.03 13.31 6.39
CA ASP A 374 22.37 14.36 7.34
C ASP A 374 21.10 15.12 7.74
N LEU A 375 20.80 15.20 9.05
CA LEU A 375 19.65 15.92 9.58
C LEU A 375 20.00 17.35 10.03
N ASN A 376 21.27 17.72 10.15
CA ASN A 376 21.69 19.09 10.46
C ASN A 376 21.54 20.00 9.24
N ALA A 377 21.79 19.44 8.05
CA ALA A 377 21.35 19.97 6.78
C ALA A 377 20.50 18.89 6.08
N PRO A 378 19.18 18.84 6.38
CA PRO A 378 18.26 17.80 5.93
C PRO A 378 18.52 17.37 4.48
N SER A 379 19.19 16.24 4.32
CA SER A 379 19.57 15.76 3.01
C SER A 379 19.83 14.27 3.01
N ILE A 380 19.73 13.68 1.83
CA ILE A 380 20.11 12.30 1.56
C ILE A 380 20.84 12.22 0.22
N THR A 381 21.99 11.54 0.23
CA THR A 381 22.81 11.31 -0.97
C THR A 381 22.90 9.83 -1.25
N LEU A 382 22.57 9.43 -2.49
CA LEU A 382 22.71 8.09 -3.04
C LEU A 382 23.87 8.13 -4.05
N ALA A 383 24.87 7.27 -3.89
CA ALA A 383 26.05 7.22 -4.75
C ALA A 383 26.29 5.80 -5.27
N ALA A 384 26.11 5.61 -6.57
CA ALA A 384 26.55 4.44 -7.34
C ALA A 384 27.83 4.81 -8.14
N PRO A 385 28.59 3.85 -8.70
CA PRO A 385 29.90 4.12 -9.33
C PRO A 385 29.93 5.27 -10.35
N ASP A 386 28.85 5.44 -11.14
CA ASP A 386 28.76 6.43 -12.21
C ASP A 386 27.66 7.48 -12.00
N GLU A 387 27.01 7.49 -10.82
CA GLU A 387 25.85 8.34 -10.56
C GLU A 387 25.76 8.72 -9.08
N THR A 388 25.63 10.02 -8.82
CA THR A 388 25.33 10.55 -7.49
C THR A 388 24.08 11.42 -7.56
N LEU A 389 23.13 11.15 -6.68
CA LEU A 389 21.91 11.93 -6.49
C LEU A 389 21.86 12.44 -5.05
N THR A 390 21.67 13.75 -4.87
CA THR A 390 21.44 14.36 -3.56
C THR A 390 20.09 15.06 -3.55
N ILE A 391 19.28 14.76 -2.56
CA ILE A 391 18.03 15.45 -2.24
C ILE A 391 18.26 16.27 -0.97
N ALA A 392 17.88 17.54 -0.98
CA ALA A 392 18.03 18.48 0.13
C ALA A 392 16.83 19.43 0.21
#